data_AF-A0A754NWH3-F1
#
_entry.id   AF-A0A754NWH3-F1
#
_cell.length_a   1.000
_cell.length_b   1.000
_cell.length_c   1.000
_cell.angle_alpha   90.00
_cell.angle_beta   90.00
_cell.angle_gamma   90.00
#
_symmetry.space_group_name_H-M   'P 1'
#
loop_
_entity.id
_entity.type
_entity.pdbx_description
1 polymer ?
#
loop_
_entity_poly.entity_id
_entity_poly.type
_entity_poly.pdbx_seq_one_letter_code
_entity_poly.pdbx_strand_id
1 'polypeptide(L)'
;MSNIDKQALREVAEKATKGEWWSDVVDTDGEYGEGEDRVSGYHSYAVYVGHESLLDMINSTAACIHTEWDHDYHMAWDETAKRNAEFIAAANPDTVLALLDENIQLQREKDAIEAVALALRDDMRQAREQLEESEKRNVELESKNGYLRTIAHEQNELAIRASLDSNNATVEMGRLHKRIAELEAREVNLSKLSVGEVMHMSGFSRDYADGWCAGNDNAIHEIRTAGIKVKES
;
A
#
# COMPACT_ATOMS: atom_id res chain seq x y z
N MET A 1 -15.14 39.30 -3.49
CA MET A 1 -13.79 39.90 -3.38
C MET A 1 -13.91 41.35 -3.78
N SER A 2 -13.39 42.29 -2.99
CA SER A 2 -13.43 43.70 -3.38
C SER A 2 -12.59 43.89 -4.65
N ASN A 3 -13.11 44.68 -5.58
CA ASN A 3 -12.46 44.97 -6.87
C ASN A 3 -11.43 46.11 -6.69
N ILE A 4 -10.52 45.96 -5.73
CA ILE A 4 -9.47 46.95 -5.48
C ILE A 4 -8.40 46.77 -6.56
N ASP A 5 -8.18 47.82 -7.34
CA ASP A 5 -7.07 47.89 -8.27
C ASP A 5 -5.77 48.11 -7.48
N LYS A 6 -5.09 47.00 -7.16
CA LYS A 6 -3.84 47.00 -6.39
C LYS A 6 -2.69 47.68 -7.12
N GLN A 7 -2.71 47.68 -8.46
CA GLN A 7 -1.67 48.32 -9.25
C GLN A 7 -1.84 49.84 -9.19
N ALA A 8 -3.06 50.33 -9.39
CA ALA A 8 -3.36 51.74 -9.20
C ALA A 8 -3.03 52.19 -7.77
N LEU A 9 -3.36 51.39 -6.75
CA LEU A 9 -3.05 51.70 -5.35
C LEU A 9 -1.53 51.76 -5.08
N ARG A 10 -0.75 50.84 -5.67
CA ARG A 10 0.71 50.88 -5.60
C ARG A 10 1.27 52.15 -6.22
N GLU A 11 0.81 52.50 -7.42
CA GLU A 11 1.30 53.68 -8.14
C GLU A 11 1.04 54.99 -7.40
N VAL A 12 -0.11 55.14 -6.74
CA VAL A 12 -0.39 56.32 -5.91
C VAL A 12 0.46 56.33 -4.64
N ALA A 13 0.67 55.17 -4.00
CA ALA A 13 1.53 55.07 -2.81
C ALA A 13 3.01 55.33 -3.15
N GLU A 14 3.50 54.91 -4.31
CA GLU A 14 4.87 55.19 -4.77
C GLU A 14 5.11 56.68 -5.04
N LYS A 15 4.08 57.41 -5.49
CA LYS A 15 4.15 58.86 -5.78
C LYS A 15 3.92 59.75 -4.55
N ALA A 16 3.28 59.23 -3.51
CA ALA A 16 3.01 59.97 -2.29
C ALA A 16 4.29 60.26 -1.47
N THR A 17 4.23 61.24 -0.57
CA THR A 17 5.38 61.66 0.23
C THR A 17 5.91 60.52 1.10
N LYS A 18 7.20 60.20 0.96
CA LYS A 18 7.84 59.06 1.62
C LYS A 18 8.29 59.39 3.03
N GLY A 19 8.40 58.35 3.86
CA GLY A 19 8.84 58.46 5.25
C GLY A 19 7.72 58.19 6.24
N GLU A 20 8.10 58.18 7.52
CA GLU A 20 7.17 57.95 8.62
C GLU A 20 6.24 59.16 8.77
N TRP A 21 4.95 58.90 8.62
CA TRP A 21 3.92 59.89 8.88
C TRP A 21 3.46 59.77 10.33
N TRP A 22 3.23 60.91 10.96
CA TRP A 22 2.73 60.99 12.33
C TRP A 22 1.68 62.10 12.42
N SER A 23 0.80 62.01 13.40
CA SER A 23 -0.25 63.01 13.63
C SER A 23 -0.02 63.76 14.93
N ASP A 24 -0.35 65.04 14.95
CA ASP A 24 -0.28 65.86 16.15
C ASP A 24 -1.38 66.92 16.19
N VAL A 25 -1.55 67.51 17.37
CA VAL A 25 -2.51 68.57 17.65
C VAL A 25 -2.08 69.87 16.96
N VAL A 26 -3.06 70.58 16.39
CA VAL A 26 -2.90 71.93 15.85
C VAL A 26 -3.95 72.84 16.45
N ASP A 27 -3.51 73.98 16.97
CA ASP A 27 -4.39 75.03 17.47
C ASP A 27 -5.16 75.69 16.32
N THR A 28 -6.44 75.92 16.53
CA THR A 28 -7.30 76.59 15.56
C THR A 28 -7.86 77.87 16.15
N ASP A 29 -7.99 78.92 15.33
CA ASP A 29 -8.72 80.14 15.70
C ASP A 29 -10.24 80.03 15.45
N GLY A 30 -10.73 78.82 15.18
CA GLY A 30 -12.12 78.55 14.82
C GLY A 30 -13.08 78.73 15.99
N GLU A 31 -14.36 78.99 15.69
CA GLU A 31 -15.42 79.07 16.69
C GLU A 31 -16.21 77.76 16.75
N TYR A 32 -16.60 77.35 17.95
CA TYR A 32 -17.49 76.21 18.19
C TYR A 32 -18.61 76.56 19.17
N GLY A 33 -19.68 75.77 19.14
CA GLY A 33 -20.92 76.05 19.88
C GLY A 33 -22.03 76.65 19.01
N GLU A 34 -23.23 76.75 19.57
CA GLU A 34 -24.42 77.25 18.88
C GLU A 34 -24.86 78.61 19.45
N GLY A 35 -25.38 79.51 18.60
CA GLY A 35 -25.96 80.78 19.04
C GLY A 35 -24.93 81.86 19.40
N GLU A 36 -25.23 82.64 20.43
CA GLU A 36 -24.40 83.76 20.91
C GLU A 36 -23.27 83.30 21.86
N ASP A 37 -23.31 82.05 22.34
CA ASP A 37 -22.35 81.47 23.30
C ASP A 37 -21.17 80.77 22.59
N ARG A 38 -20.75 81.28 21.43
CA ARG A 38 -19.62 80.69 20.70
C ARG A 38 -18.33 80.92 21.44
N VAL A 39 -17.53 79.85 21.53
CA VAL A 39 -16.19 79.90 22.09
C VAL A 39 -15.20 79.80 20.93
N SER A 40 -14.17 80.64 20.98
CA SER A 40 -13.08 80.62 20.00
C SER A 40 -11.96 79.73 20.52
N GLY A 41 -11.38 78.92 19.64
CA GLY A 41 -10.23 78.08 19.93
C GLY A 41 -10.60 76.63 20.22
N TYR A 42 -10.21 75.70 19.35
CA TYR A 42 -10.24 74.26 19.65
C TYR A 42 -9.03 73.55 19.03
N HIS A 43 -8.65 72.41 19.61
CA HIS A 43 -7.59 71.56 19.09
C HIS A 43 -8.09 70.74 17.88
N SER A 44 -7.52 70.97 16.70
CA SER A 44 -7.66 70.07 15.56
C SER A 44 -6.40 69.22 15.43
N TYR A 45 -6.29 68.45 14.35
CA TYR A 45 -5.16 67.56 14.11
C TYR A 45 -4.64 67.71 12.68
N ALA A 46 -3.33 67.50 12.53
CA ALA A 46 -2.67 67.46 11.23
C ALA A 46 -1.78 66.22 11.13
N VAL A 47 -1.44 65.86 9.89
CA VAL A 47 -0.49 64.79 9.57
C VAL A 47 0.79 65.42 9.05
N TYR A 48 1.92 64.90 9.55
CA TYR A 48 3.26 65.42 9.30
C TYR A 48 4.17 64.34 8.72
N VAL A 49 5.22 64.77 8.03
CA VAL A 49 6.39 63.96 7.70
C VAL A 49 7.65 64.72 8.08
N GLY A 50 8.49 64.13 8.93
CA GLY A 50 9.60 64.87 9.54
C GLY A 50 9.08 66.14 10.24
N HIS A 51 9.49 67.32 9.74
CA HIS A 51 9.03 68.63 10.24
C HIS A 51 8.02 69.34 9.32
N GLU A 52 7.61 68.70 8.22
CA GLU A 52 6.70 69.28 7.23
C GLU A 52 5.26 68.84 7.54
N SER A 53 4.32 69.79 7.51
CA SER A 53 2.89 69.49 7.55
C SER A 53 2.42 69.05 6.16
N LEU A 54 1.77 67.89 6.07
CA LEU A 54 1.24 67.34 4.83
C LEU A 54 -0.21 67.78 4.59
N LEU A 55 -1.02 67.72 5.64
CA LEU A 55 -2.44 68.05 5.62
C LEU A 55 -2.93 68.39 7.03
N ASP A 56 -3.71 69.44 7.16
CA ASP A 56 -4.40 69.82 8.39
C ASP A 56 -5.91 69.60 8.26
N MET A 57 -6.59 69.35 9.38
CA MET A 57 -8.03 69.12 9.44
C MET A 57 -8.81 70.37 9.88
N ILE A 58 -8.19 71.55 9.89
CA ILE A 58 -8.72 72.78 10.50
C ILE A 58 -10.00 73.26 9.80
N ASN A 59 -10.13 72.97 8.51
CA ASN A 59 -11.27 73.39 7.68
C ASN A 59 -12.23 72.23 7.35
N SER A 60 -12.17 71.12 8.10
CA SER A 60 -13.04 69.97 7.86
C SER A 60 -14.50 70.30 8.17
N THR A 61 -15.39 70.14 7.19
CA THR A 61 -16.84 70.23 7.42
C THR A 61 -17.42 69.02 8.15
N ALA A 62 -16.59 67.99 8.38
CA ALA A 62 -16.93 66.82 9.18
C ALA A 62 -16.44 66.94 10.64
N ALA A 63 -15.90 68.09 11.02
CA ALA A 63 -15.41 68.34 12.37
C ALA A 63 -16.51 68.09 13.41
N CYS A 64 -16.16 67.38 14.49
CA CYS A 64 -17.04 67.17 15.63
C CYS A 64 -16.33 67.64 16.88
N ILE A 65 -16.70 68.83 17.36
CA ILE A 65 -16.06 69.45 18.51
C ILE A 65 -16.59 68.84 19.80
N HIS A 66 -15.72 68.12 20.48
CA HIS A 66 -15.93 67.65 21.83
C HIS A 66 -15.36 68.66 22.81
N THR A 67 -16.03 68.78 23.95
CA THR A 67 -15.58 69.64 25.03
C THR A 67 -15.52 68.86 26.33
N GLU A 68 -14.53 69.16 27.14
CA GLU A 68 -14.36 68.60 28.48
C GLU A 68 -13.96 69.73 29.44
N TRP A 69 -14.49 69.66 30.65
CA TRP A 69 -14.21 70.60 31.73
C TRP A 69 -13.59 69.84 32.89
N ASP A 70 -12.36 70.19 33.27
CA ASP A 70 -11.66 69.58 34.41
C ASP A 70 -11.45 70.58 35.55
N HIS A 71 -12.53 71.23 35.99
CA HIS A 71 -12.60 72.23 37.08
C HIS A 71 -11.81 73.53 36.84
N ASP A 72 -10.59 73.48 36.28
CA ASP A 72 -9.70 74.62 36.08
C ASP A 72 -9.33 74.87 34.61
N TYR A 73 -9.57 73.92 33.70
CA TYR A 73 -9.29 74.05 32.28
C TYR A 73 -10.48 73.58 31.42
N HIS A 74 -10.80 74.37 30.38
CA HIS A 74 -11.79 73.99 29.37
C HIS A 74 -11.05 73.53 28.13
N MET A 75 -11.18 72.24 27.81
CA MET A 75 -10.56 71.63 26.66
C MET A 75 -11.62 71.44 25.57
N ALA A 76 -11.34 71.90 24.36
CA ALA A 76 -12.15 71.62 23.18
C ALA A 76 -11.28 70.99 22.09
N TRP A 77 -11.75 69.93 21.44
CA TRP A 77 -11.02 69.27 20.36
C TRP A 77 -11.93 68.67 19.29
N ASP A 78 -11.43 68.59 18.07
CA ASP A 78 -12.08 67.88 16.96
C ASP A 78 -11.74 66.38 17.02
N GLU A 79 -12.67 65.60 17.54
CA GLU A 79 -12.55 64.14 17.67
C GLU A 79 -12.49 63.44 16.31
N THR A 80 -13.16 63.99 15.30
CA THR A 80 -13.13 63.44 13.94
C THR A 80 -11.75 63.67 13.30
N ALA A 81 -11.19 64.88 13.46
CA ALA A 81 -9.83 65.18 13.00
C ALA A 81 -8.80 64.24 13.61
N LYS A 82 -8.88 64.00 14.94
CA LYS A 82 -7.99 63.08 15.64
C LYS A 82 -7.96 61.70 14.98
N ARG A 83 -9.12 61.07 14.86
CA ARG A 83 -9.24 59.70 14.32
C ARG A 83 -8.79 59.61 12.87
N ASN A 84 -9.13 60.61 12.05
CA ASN A 84 -8.75 60.63 10.64
C ASN A 84 -7.25 60.83 10.47
N ALA A 85 -6.64 61.75 11.23
CA ALA A 85 -5.20 62.00 11.18
C ALA A 85 -4.41 60.76 11.65
N GLU A 86 -4.81 60.14 12.76
CA GLU A 86 -4.23 58.88 13.25
C GLU A 86 -4.31 57.77 12.20
N PHE A 87 -5.48 57.59 11.56
CA PHE A 87 -5.67 56.59 10.51
C PHE A 87 -4.78 56.86 9.29
N ILE A 88 -4.73 58.10 8.80
CA ILE A 88 -3.93 58.47 7.62
C ILE A 88 -2.44 58.31 7.91
N ALA A 89 -1.98 58.70 9.10
CA ALA A 89 -0.58 58.53 9.51
C ALA A 89 -0.19 57.05 9.60
N ALA A 90 -1.05 56.20 10.16
CA ALA A 90 -0.82 54.75 10.20
C ALA A 90 -0.85 54.11 8.80
N ALA A 91 -1.81 54.51 7.96
CA ALA A 91 -1.98 54.05 6.58
C ALA A 91 -1.12 54.85 5.58
N ASN A 92 0.08 55.26 6.02
CA ASN A 92 1.01 55.99 5.18
C ASN A 92 1.47 55.17 3.96
N PRO A 93 2.11 55.80 2.96
CA PRO A 93 2.48 55.15 1.72
C PRO A 93 3.41 53.95 1.89
N ASP A 94 4.30 53.97 2.88
CA ASP A 94 5.25 52.88 3.11
C ASP A 94 4.55 51.67 3.75
N THR A 95 3.63 51.90 4.70
CA THR A 95 2.74 50.86 5.24
C THR A 95 1.89 50.22 4.14
N VAL A 96 1.28 51.02 3.26
CA VAL A 96 0.44 50.50 2.16
C VAL A 96 1.27 49.65 1.19
N LEU A 97 2.48 50.09 0.84
CA LEU A 97 3.36 49.31 -0.04
C LEU A 97 3.80 47.99 0.59
N ALA A 98 4.18 48.00 1.87
CA ALA A 98 4.53 46.79 2.61
C ALA A 98 3.37 45.78 2.61
N LEU A 99 2.14 46.24 2.89
CA LEU A 99 0.96 45.38 2.86
C LEU A 99 0.66 44.83 1.45
N LEU A 100 0.91 45.61 0.40
CA LEU A 100 0.76 45.13 -0.98
C LEU A 100 1.81 44.07 -1.34
N ASP A 101 3.06 44.25 -0.89
CA ASP A 101 4.12 43.26 -1.05
C ASP A 101 3.79 41.95 -0.33
N GLU A 102 3.38 42.02 0.94
CA GLU A 102 2.92 40.87 1.70
C GLU A 102 1.74 40.16 1.02
N ASN A 103 0.78 40.92 0.47
CA ASN A 103 -0.36 40.34 -0.22
C ASN A 103 0.04 39.60 -1.50
N ILE A 104 0.99 40.14 -2.26
CA ILE A 104 1.55 39.47 -3.45
C ILE A 104 2.28 38.19 -3.04
N GLN A 105 3.06 38.23 -1.96
CA GLN A 105 3.77 37.07 -1.44
C GLN A 105 2.80 35.97 -1.00
N LEU A 106 1.77 36.31 -0.23
CA LEU A 106 0.73 35.37 0.20
C LEU A 106 -0.01 34.75 -0.98
N GLN A 107 -0.27 35.51 -2.05
CA GLN A 107 -0.90 34.98 -3.26
C GLN A 107 0.01 33.95 -3.94
N ARG A 108 1.32 34.22 -4.06
CA ARG A 108 2.28 33.27 -4.62
C ARG A 108 2.40 32.00 -3.78
N GLU A 109 2.42 32.12 -2.45
CA GLU A 109 2.46 30.97 -1.55
C GLU A 109 1.20 30.13 -1.66
N LYS A 110 0.03 30.77 -1.73
CA LYS A 110 -1.24 30.08 -1.98
C LYS A 110 -1.20 29.29 -3.28
N ASP A 111 -0.77 29.91 -4.38
CA ASP A 111 -0.71 29.27 -5.70
C ASP A 111 0.30 28.10 -5.70
N ALA A 112 1.43 28.25 -4.99
CA ALA A 112 2.42 27.18 -4.82
C ALA A 112 1.86 25.99 -4.00
N ILE A 113 1.15 26.27 -2.90
CA ILE A 113 0.49 25.25 -2.08
C ILE A 113 -0.58 24.51 -2.90
N GLU A 114 -1.37 25.23 -3.69
CA GLU A 114 -2.37 24.64 -4.56
C GLU A 114 -1.75 23.71 -5.62
N ALA A 115 -0.63 24.13 -6.24
CA ALA A 115 0.11 23.29 -7.18
C ALA A 115 0.65 22.01 -6.52
N VAL A 116 1.22 22.11 -5.32
CA VAL A 116 1.70 20.94 -4.56
C VAL A 116 0.55 20.02 -4.16
N ALA A 117 -0.60 20.56 -3.76
CA ALA A 117 -1.77 19.77 -3.40
C ALA A 117 -2.34 18.99 -4.61
N LEU A 118 -2.30 19.58 -5.81
CA LEU A 118 -2.68 18.90 -7.05
C LEU A 118 -1.72 17.76 -7.39
N ALA A 119 -0.42 17.99 -7.32
CA ALA A 119 0.59 16.95 -7.57
C ALA A 119 0.44 15.77 -6.58
N LEU A 120 0.28 16.06 -5.28
CA LEU A 120 0.08 15.02 -4.27
C LEU A 120 -1.20 14.22 -4.51
N ARG A 121 -2.28 14.86 -4.98
CA ARG A 121 -3.52 14.16 -5.33
C ARG A 121 -3.29 13.18 -6.48
N ASP A 122 -2.51 13.57 -7.48
CA ASP A 122 -2.17 12.72 -8.61
C ASP A 122 -1.28 11.54 -8.20
N ASP A 123 -0.25 11.78 -7.39
CA ASP A 123 0.61 10.72 -6.84
C ASP A 123 -0.20 9.70 -6.02
N MET A 124 -1.12 10.18 -5.18
CA MET A 124 -1.99 9.31 -4.38
C MET A 124 -2.94 8.47 -5.25
N ARG A 125 -3.41 9.03 -6.37
CA ARG A 125 -4.22 8.27 -7.33
C ARG A 125 -3.40 7.17 -8.00
N GLN A 126 -2.19 7.48 -8.48
CA GLN A 126 -1.30 6.50 -9.10
C GLN A 126 -0.91 5.39 -8.11
N ALA A 127 -0.60 5.73 -6.86
CA ALA A 127 -0.27 4.75 -5.83
C ALA A 127 -1.44 3.79 -5.57
N ARG A 128 -2.69 4.27 -5.60
CA ARG A 128 -3.89 3.42 -5.45
C ARG A 128 -4.08 2.48 -6.63
N GLU A 129 -3.86 2.96 -7.86
CA GLU A 129 -3.96 2.12 -9.06
C GLU A 129 -2.90 1.00 -9.05
N GLN A 130 -1.67 1.32 -8.66
CA GLN A 130 -0.60 0.32 -8.50
C GLN A 130 -0.92 -0.70 -7.40
N LEU A 131 -1.51 -0.25 -6.30
CA LEU A 131 -1.94 -1.13 -5.21
C LEU A 131 -3.02 -2.10 -5.70
N GLU A 132 -4.05 -1.61 -6.40
CA GLU A 132 -5.12 -2.45 -6.96
C GLU A 132 -4.57 -3.49 -7.96
N GLU A 133 -3.62 -3.09 -8.82
CA GLU A 133 -2.95 -4.02 -9.73
C GLU A 133 -2.14 -5.09 -8.99
N SER A 134 -1.46 -4.71 -7.91
CA SER A 134 -0.71 -5.65 -7.06
C SER A 134 -1.65 -6.61 -6.34
N GLU A 135 -2.80 -6.14 -5.83
CA GLU A 135 -3.80 -6.97 -5.19
C GLU A 135 -4.38 -8.01 -6.16
N LYS A 136 -4.70 -7.60 -7.39
CA LYS A 136 -5.14 -8.54 -8.45
C LYS A 136 -4.11 -9.62 -8.73
N ARG A 137 -2.83 -9.25 -8.85
CA ARG A 137 -1.72 -10.21 -9.04
C ARG A 137 -1.59 -11.19 -7.88
N ASN A 138 -1.75 -10.73 -6.64
CA ASN A 138 -1.71 -11.60 -5.46
C ASN A 138 -2.85 -12.63 -5.47
N VAL A 139 -4.09 -12.22 -5.77
CA VAL A 139 -5.23 -13.15 -5.87
C VAL A 139 -4.99 -14.23 -6.94
N GLU A 140 -4.43 -13.84 -8.09
CA GLU A 140 -4.08 -14.80 -9.15
C GLU A 140 -3.00 -15.80 -8.69
N LEU A 141 -1.95 -15.31 -8.00
CA LEU A 141 -0.90 -16.15 -7.46
C LEU A 141 -1.41 -17.09 -6.36
N GLU A 142 -2.28 -16.63 -5.47
CA GLU A 142 -2.92 -17.44 -4.45
C GLU A 142 -3.74 -18.58 -5.07
N SER A 143 -4.50 -18.28 -6.12
CA SER A 143 -5.27 -19.28 -6.87
C SER A 143 -4.34 -20.33 -7.52
N LYS A 144 -3.25 -19.89 -8.16
CA LYS A 144 -2.24 -20.78 -8.75
C LYS A 144 -1.55 -21.67 -7.70
N ASN A 145 -1.19 -21.09 -6.56
CA ASN A 145 -0.59 -21.83 -5.45
C ASN A 145 -1.56 -22.87 -4.87
N GLY A 146 -2.84 -22.53 -4.75
CA GLY A 146 -3.89 -23.47 -4.36
C GLY A 146 -3.96 -24.66 -5.32
N TYR A 147 -3.97 -24.40 -6.63
CA TYR A 147 -3.99 -25.45 -7.65
C TYR A 147 -2.75 -26.37 -7.59
N LEU A 148 -1.56 -25.79 -7.45
CA LEU A 148 -0.31 -26.56 -7.32
C LEU A 148 -0.32 -27.44 -6.07
N ARG A 149 -0.89 -26.97 -4.96
CA ARG A 149 -1.01 -27.76 -3.73
C ARG A 149 -1.92 -28.98 -3.94
N THR A 150 -3.01 -28.83 -4.68
CA THR A 150 -3.89 -29.95 -5.05
C THR A 150 -3.16 -30.98 -5.91
N ILE A 151 -2.48 -30.54 -6.98
CA ILE A 151 -1.69 -31.45 -7.83
C ILE A 151 -0.64 -32.20 -7.01
N ALA A 152 0.08 -31.50 -6.14
CA ALA A 152 1.11 -32.12 -5.29
C ALA A 152 0.51 -33.21 -4.39
N HIS A 153 -0.68 -32.98 -3.84
CA HIS A 153 -1.40 -33.97 -3.05
C HIS A 153 -1.81 -35.19 -3.88
N GLU A 154 -2.40 -34.96 -5.06
CA GLU A 154 -2.82 -36.02 -5.98
C GLU A 154 -1.63 -36.88 -6.45
N GLN A 155 -0.50 -36.25 -6.78
CA GLN A 155 0.71 -36.97 -7.16
C GLN A 155 1.27 -37.82 -6.01
N ASN A 156 1.21 -37.30 -4.78
CA ASN A 156 1.62 -38.07 -3.61
C ASN A 156 0.72 -39.29 -3.38
N GLU A 157 -0.61 -39.15 -3.53
CA GLU A 157 -1.53 -40.29 -3.45
C GLU A 157 -1.26 -41.34 -4.53
N LEU A 158 -1.05 -40.89 -5.77
CA LEU A 158 -0.74 -41.78 -6.90
C LEU A 158 0.58 -42.53 -6.66
N ALA A 159 1.61 -41.84 -6.15
CA ALA A 159 2.88 -42.46 -5.81
C ALA A 159 2.73 -43.53 -4.70
N ILE A 160 1.94 -43.25 -3.66
CA ILE A 160 1.64 -44.22 -2.60
C ILE A 160 0.92 -45.45 -3.18
N ARG A 161 -0.10 -45.26 -4.02
CA ARG A 161 -0.84 -46.36 -4.67
C ARG A 161 0.09 -47.22 -5.52
N ALA A 162 0.90 -46.60 -6.39
CA ALA A 162 1.84 -47.31 -7.26
C ALA A 162 2.87 -48.13 -6.47
N SER A 163 3.38 -47.59 -5.36
CA SER A 163 4.29 -48.32 -4.46
C SER A 163 3.61 -49.52 -3.81
N LEU A 164 2.36 -49.37 -3.38
CA LEU A 164 1.59 -50.44 -2.75
C LEU A 164 1.29 -51.57 -3.74
N ASP A 165 0.92 -51.23 -4.97
CA ASP A 165 0.71 -52.19 -6.07
C ASP A 165 2.00 -52.95 -6.39
N SER A 166 3.13 -52.26 -6.47
CA SER A 166 4.45 -52.88 -6.69
C SER A 166 4.85 -53.82 -5.56
N ASN A 167 4.63 -53.43 -4.31
CA ASN A 167 4.89 -54.28 -3.14
C ASN A 167 4.00 -55.52 -3.16
N ASN A 168 2.72 -55.36 -3.48
CA ASN A 168 1.77 -56.48 -3.55
C ASN A 168 2.16 -57.47 -4.67
N ALA A 169 2.54 -56.95 -5.84
CA ALA A 169 3.07 -57.77 -6.93
C ALA A 169 4.34 -58.53 -6.50
N THR A 170 5.24 -57.89 -5.76
CA THR A 170 6.47 -58.52 -5.25
C THR A 170 6.17 -59.66 -4.27
N VAL A 171 5.20 -59.47 -3.37
CA VAL A 171 4.75 -60.50 -2.42
C VAL A 171 4.15 -61.70 -3.15
N GLU A 172 3.25 -61.46 -4.11
CA GLU A 172 2.65 -62.53 -4.91
C GLU A 172 3.68 -63.27 -5.77
N MET A 173 4.64 -62.55 -6.33
CA MET A 173 5.75 -63.15 -7.07
C MET A 173 6.59 -64.06 -6.16
N GLY A 174 6.86 -63.65 -4.93
CA GLY A 174 7.50 -64.50 -3.90
C GLY A 174 6.68 -65.75 -3.56
N ARG A 175 5.35 -65.64 -3.47
CA ARG A 175 4.46 -66.81 -3.28
C ARG A 175 4.53 -67.78 -4.46
N LEU A 176 4.45 -67.26 -5.69
CA LEU A 176 4.52 -68.07 -6.90
C LEU A 176 5.88 -68.76 -7.02
N HIS A 177 6.98 -68.06 -6.74
CA HIS A 177 8.31 -68.65 -6.69
C HIS A 177 8.42 -69.80 -5.69
N LYS A 178 7.89 -69.61 -4.47
CA LYS A 178 7.86 -70.69 -3.47
C LYS A 178 7.05 -71.89 -3.99
N ARG A 179 5.90 -71.64 -4.63
CA ARG A 179 5.07 -72.71 -5.20
C ARG A 179 5.77 -73.45 -6.34
N ILE A 180 6.48 -72.73 -7.22
CA ILE A 180 7.29 -73.34 -8.28
C ILE A 180 8.37 -74.23 -7.65
N ALA A 181 9.12 -73.72 -6.68
CA ALA A 181 10.13 -74.50 -5.97
C ALA A 181 9.56 -75.75 -5.27
N GLU A 182 8.38 -75.64 -4.63
CA GLU A 182 7.66 -76.78 -4.06
C GLU A 182 7.28 -77.83 -5.12
N LEU A 183 6.85 -77.40 -6.30
CA LEU A 183 6.49 -78.29 -7.40
C LEU A 183 7.72 -78.95 -8.03
N GLU A 184 8.79 -78.20 -8.24
CA GLU A 184 10.09 -78.68 -8.76
C GLU A 184 10.82 -79.62 -7.77
N ALA A 185 10.49 -79.56 -6.48
CA ALA A 185 10.99 -80.48 -5.46
C ALA A 185 10.21 -81.80 -5.40
N ARG A 186 9.04 -81.91 -6.04
CA ARG A 186 8.26 -83.16 -6.03
C ARG A 186 8.95 -84.22 -6.86
N GLU A 187 8.96 -85.43 -6.31
CA GLU A 187 9.52 -86.61 -6.96
C GLU A 187 8.41 -87.64 -7.21
N VAL A 188 8.43 -88.23 -8.39
CA VAL A 188 7.58 -89.38 -8.72
C VAL A 188 8.13 -90.61 -8.03
N ASN A 189 7.25 -91.37 -7.38
CA ASN A 189 7.63 -92.63 -6.77
C ASN A 189 7.41 -93.77 -7.78
N LEU A 190 8.50 -94.28 -8.34
CA LEU A 190 8.48 -95.43 -9.24
C LEU A 190 9.54 -96.43 -8.77
N SER A 191 9.09 -97.52 -8.16
CA SER A 191 9.96 -98.53 -7.56
C SER A 191 10.85 -99.22 -8.60
N LYS A 192 12.16 -99.22 -8.37
CA LYS A 192 13.11 -100.04 -9.14
C LYS A 192 13.31 -101.37 -8.43
N LEU A 193 12.83 -102.44 -9.06
CA LEU A 193 13.00 -103.81 -8.58
C LEU A 193 14.07 -104.51 -9.42
N SER A 194 14.85 -105.36 -8.77
CA SER A 194 15.78 -106.25 -9.46
C SER A 194 15.03 -107.34 -10.21
N VAL A 195 15.68 -107.90 -11.25
CA VAL A 195 15.16 -109.05 -12.00
C VAL A 195 14.78 -110.19 -11.06
N GLY A 196 15.58 -110.45 -10.02
CA GLY A 196 15.29 -111.48 -9.01
C GLY A 196 14.00 -111.23 -8.22
N GLU A 197 13.77 -109.99 -7.77
CA GLU A 197 12.53 -109.60 -7.07
C GLU A 197 11.30 -109.73 -7.98
N VAL A 198 11.42 -109.32 -9.25
CA VAL A 198 10.33 -109.44 -10.23
C VAL A 198 10.06 -110.90 -10.58
N MET A 199 11.09 -111.75 -10.67
CA MET A 199 10.94 -113.19 -10.86
C MET A 199 10.17 -113.83 -9.70
N HIS A 200 10.46 -113.44 -8.45
CA HIS A 200 9.73 -113.92 -7.28
C HIS A 200 8.25 -113.55 -7.30
N MET A 201 7.87 -112.40 -7.86
CA MET A 201 6.48 -111.95 -7.96
C MET A 201 5.75 -112.50 -9.19
N SER A 202 6.47 -112.84 -10.27
CA SER A 202 5.89 -113.20 -11.57
C SER A 202 5.86 -114.71 -11.86
N GLY A 203 6.26 -115.55 -10.90
CA GLY A 203 6.29 -117.01 -11.09
C GLY A 203 7.56 -117.52 -11.78
N PHE A 204 8.71 -116.87 -11.54
CA PHE A 204 10.06 -117.25 -11.98
C PHE A 204 10.32 -117.23 -13.50
N SER A 205 9.52 -116.50 -14.29
CA SER A 205 9.82 -116.24 -15.71
C SER A 205 10.92 -115.18 -15.84
N ARG A 206 12.08 -115.58 -16.36
CA ARG A 206 13.21 -114.66 -16.57
C ARG A 206 12.95 -113.66 -17.70
N ASP A 207 12.46 -114.11 -18.84
CA ASP A 207 12.19 -113.23 -19.99
C ASP A 207 11.15 -112.15 -19.67
N TYR A 208 10.13 -112.49 -18.87
CA TYR A 208 9.16 -111.53 -18.37
C TYR A 208 9.78 -110.52 -17.40
N ALA A 209 10.61 -111.00 -16.45
CA ALA A 209 11.26 -110.15 -15.47
C ALA A 209 12.26 -109.17 -16.11
N ASP A 210 13.04 -109.63 -17.09
CA ASP A 210 13.96 -108.78 -17.86
C ASP A 210 13.20 -107.72 -18.69
N GLY A 211 12.10 -108.12 -19.35
CA GLY A 211 11.25 -107.19 -20.10
C GLY A 211 10.55 -106.13 -19.22
N TRP A 212 10.07 -106.52 -18.04
CA TRP A 212 9.50 -105.59 -17.05
C TRP A 212 10.55 -104.59 -16.56
N CYS A 213 11.75 -105.06 -16.21
CA CYS A 213 12.83 -104.18 -15.75
C CYS A 213 13.25 -103.19 -16.83
N ALA A 214 13.40 -103.64 -18.08
CA ALA A 214 13.72 -102.78 -19.22
C ALA A 214 12.63 -101.73 -19.50
N GLY A 215 11.35 -102.11 -19.43
CA GLY A 215 10.23 -101.19 -19.56
C GLY A 215 10.17 -100.16 -18.42
N ASN A 216 10.46 -100.58 -17.20
CA ASN A 216 10.53 -99.71 -16.03
C ASN A 216 11.69 -98.72 -16.12
N ASP A 217 12.88 -99.16 -16.54
CA ASP A 217 14.03 -98.29 -16.78
C ASP A 217 13.78 -97.26 -17.90
N ASN A 218 13.08 -97.66 -18.97
CA ASN A 218 12.66 -96.74 -20.02
C ASN A 218 11.65 -95.71 -19.51
N ALA A 219 10.68 -96.12 -18.68
CA ALA A 219 9.73 -95.18 -18.05
C ALA A 219 10.45 -94.17 -17.14
N ILE A 220 11.42 -94.63 -16.32
CA ILE A 220 12.26 -93.74 -15.50
C ILE A 220 13.05 -92.76 -16.38
N HIS A 221 13.62 -93.24 -17.48
CA HIS A 221 14.36 -92.41 -18.45
C HIS A 221 13.49 -91.31 -19.05
N GLU A 222 12.29 -91.64 -19.55
CA GLU A 222 11.37 -90.68 -20.15
C GLU A 222 10.87 -89.65 -19.14
N ILE A 223 10.54 -90.07 -17.91
CA ILE A 223 10.12 -89.15 -16.84
C ILE A 223 11.23 -88.15 -16.49
N ARG A 224 12.48 -88.62 -16.38
CA ARG A 224 13.64 -87.76 -16.13
C ARG A 224 13.93 -86.83 -17.31
N THR A 225 13.76 -87.32 -18.53
CA THR A 225 13.95 -86.53 -19.76
C THR A 225 12.93 -85.38 -19.85
N ALA A 226 11.71 -85.58 -19.34
CA ALA A 226 10.71 -84.52 -19.20
C ALA A 226 11.02 -83.52 -18.05
N GLY A 227 12.15 -83.66 -17.35
CA GLY A 227 12.56 -82.80 -16.26
C GLY A 227 11.91 -83.11 -14.91
N ILE A 228 11.24 -84.26 -14.78
CA ILE A 228 10.56 -84.67 -13.54
C ILE A 228 11.50 -85.56 -12.72
N LYS A 229 11.67 -85.24 -11.44
CA LYS A 229 12.48 -86.04 -10.53
C LYS A 229 11.77 -87.36 -10.20
N VAL A 230 12.54 -88.45 -10.11
CA VAL A 230 12.06 -89.78 -9.72
C VAL A 230 12.86 -90.22 -8.49
N LYS A 231 12.18 -90.68 -7.44
CA LYS A 231 12.82 -91.19 -6.23
C LYS A 231 13.80 -92.30 -6.57
N GLU A 232 15.01 -92.21 -6.04
CA GLU A 232 15.95 -93.33 -6.08
C GLU A 232 15.43 -94.42 -5.12
N SER A 233 15.28 -95.64 -5.65
CA SER A 233 14.82 -96.82 -4.89
C SER A 233 15.99 -97.60 -4.33
#